data_AF-A0A935ENZ5-F1
#
_entry.id   AF-A0A935ENZ5-F1
#
_cell.length_a   1.000
_cell.length_b   1.000
_cell.length_c   1.000
_cell.angle_alpha   90.00
_cell.angle_beta   90.00
_cell.angle_gamma   90.00
#
_symmetry.space_group_name_H-M   'P 1'
#
loop_
_entity.id
_entity.type
_entity.pdbx_description
1 polymer ?
#
loop_
_entity_poly.entity_id
_entity_poly.type
_entity_poly.pdbx_seq_one_letter_code
_entity_poly.pdbx_strand_id
1 'polypeptide(L)'
;MNDDHAHARDLLEAMVAGVETDDARLGKTCRAFHEHNREHFDREEAAMQATGFPPYAVHKAEHAQALTWLDSLASQAETGPVSPALRQAIGVELPAWYLRHIETMDTVTANWIAAHSTD
;
A
#
# COMPACT_ATOMS: atom_id res chain seq x y z
N MET A 1 -10.77 3.42 -5.35
CA MET A 1 -10.38 2.00 -5.26
C MET A 1 -9.70 1.51 -6.52
N ASN A 2 -10.39 1.22 -7.63
CA ASN A 2 -9.71 0.63 -8.81
C ASN A 2 -8.58 1.52 -9.37
N ASP A 3 -8.82 2.82 -9.53
CA ASP A 3 -7.79 3.75 -10.00
C ASP A 3 -6.66 3.93 -8.97
N ASP A 4 -6.99 3.86 -7.67
CA ASP A 4 -5.99 3.89 -6.60
C ASP A 4 -5.08 2.66 -6.69
N HIS A 5 -5.64 1.47 -6.88
CA HIS A 5 -4.88 0.23 -6.94
C HIS A 5 -4.03 0.16 -8.22
N ALA A 6 -4.51 0.73 -9.33
CA ALA A 6 -3.75 0.83 -10.56
C ALA A 6 -2.52 1.74 -10.38
N HIS A 7 -2.69 2.92 -9.79
CA HIS A 7 -1.58 3.83 -9.54
C HIS A 7 -0.56 3.25 -8.53
N ALA A 8 -1.04 2.61 -7.46
CA ALA A 8 -0.17 1.91 -6.52
C ALA A 8 0.61 0.77 -7.19
N ARG A 9 -0.02 -0.01 -8.08
CA ARG A 9 0.68 -1.05 -8.85
C ARG A 9 1.80 -0.45 -9.70
N ASP A 10 1.54 0.63 -10.42
CA ASP A 10 2.54 1.25 -11.30
C ASP A 10 3.75 1.77 -10.48
N LEU A 11 3.50 2.32 -9.29
CA LEU A 11 4.55 2.70 -8.35
C LEU A 11 5.32 1.49 -7.80
N LEU A 12 4.63 0.41 -7.45
CA LEU A 12 5.24 -0.82 -6.96
C LEU A 12 6.12 -1.48 -8.03
N GLU A 13 5.67 -1.54 -9.28
CA GLU A 13 6.46 -2.04 -10.41
C GLU A 13 7.74 -1.21 -10.59
N ALA A 14 7.64 0.13 -10.47
CA ALA A 14 8.80 1.01 -10.51
C ALA A 14 9.74 0.80 -9.31
N MET A 15 9.22 0.52 -8.11
CA MET A 15 10.03 0.17 -6.94
C MET A 15 10.78 -1.15 -7.13
N VAL A 16 10.11 -2.19 -7.65
CA VAL A 16 10.75 -3.49 -7.92
C VAL A 16 11.85 -3.35 -8.97
N ALA A 17 11.61 -2.62 -10.06
CA ALA A 17 12.65 -2.37 -11.06
C ALA A 17 13.81 -1.53 -10.49
N GLY A 18 13.48 -0.51 -9.67
CA GLY A 18 14.46 0.39 -9.07
C GLY A 18 15.33 -0.29 -8.02
N VAL A 19 14.76 -1.18 -7.19
CA VAL A 19 15.51 -1.91 -6.17
C VAL A 19 16.45 -2.92 -6.79
N GLU A 20 16.11 -3.46 -7.97
CA GLU A 20 16.99 -4.40 -8.66
C GLU A 20 18.23 -3.74 -9.28
N THR A 21 18.10 -2.47 -9.67
CA THR A 21 19.11 -1.71 -10.41
C THR A 21 19.83 -0.64 -9.58
N ASP A 22 19.53 -0.56 -8.29
CA ASP A 22 19.99 0.50 -7.38
C ASP A 22 19.70 1.91 -7.95
N ASP A 23 18.51 2.11 -8.53
CA ASP A 23 18.10 3.37 -9.15
C ASP A 23 18.10 4.50 -8.10
N ALA A 24 18.79 5.60 -8.42
CA ALA A 24 18.87 6.78 -7.55
C ALA A 24 17.49 7.40 -7.22
N ARG A 25 16.45 7.06 -7.99
CA ARG A 25 15.06 7.51 -7.77
C ARG A 25 14.30 6.59 -6.82
N LEU A 26 14.83 5.42 -6.44
CA LEU A 26 14.12 4.43 -5.62
C LEU A 26 13.51 5.05 -4.36
N GLY A 27 14.29 5.82 -3.59
CA GLY A 27 13.79 6.50 -2.38
C GLY A 27 12.58 7.39 -2.66
N LYS A 28 12.63 8.18 -3.74
CA LYS A 28 11.50 9.03 -4.16
C LYS A 28 10.28 8.20 -4.55
N THR A 29 10.47 7.09 -5.25
CA THR A 29 9.37 6.20 -5.64
C THR A 29 8.74 5.51 -4.43
N CYS A 30 9.56 5.01 -3.49
CA CYS A 30 9.06 4.45 -2.23
C CYS A 30 8.26 5.48 -1.42
N ARG A 31 8.74 6.74 -1.36
CA ARG A 31 8.03 7.82 -0.68
C ARG A 31 6.69 8.14 -1.36
N ALA A 32 6.65 8.16 -2.69
CA ALA A 32 5.41 8.35 -3.45
C ALA A 32 4.41 7.21 -3.22
N PHE A 33 4.88 5.96 -3.16
CA PHE A 33 4.04 4.80 -2.83
C PHE A 33 3.48 4.88 -1.41
N HIS A 34 4.30 5.27 -0.42
CA HIS A 34 3.83 5.52 0.94
C HIS A 34 2.71 6.56 0.99
N GLU A 35 2.92 7.75 0.40
CA GLU A 35 1.90 8.81 0.41
C GLU A 35 0.62 8.42 -0.31
N HIS A 36 0.74 7.75 -1.46
CA HIS A 36 -0.42 7.26 -2.20
C HIS A 36 -1.26 6.30 -1.34
N ASN A 37 -0.62 5.32 -0.69
CA ASN A 37 -1.33 4.37 0.16
C ASN A 37 -1.94 5.04 1.39
N ARG A 38 -1.25 6.03 2.00
CA ARG A 38 -1.83 6.81 3.11
C ARG A 38 -3.13 7.49 2.70
N GLU A 39 -3.12 8.20 1.58
CA GLU A 39 -4.31 8.89 1.09
C GLU A 39 -5.43 7.92 0.66
N HIS A 40 -5.06 6.78 0.07
CA HIS A 40 -6.00 5.73 -0.29
C HIS A 40 -6.68 5.11 0.93
N PHE A 41 -5.89 4.72 1.94
CA PHE A 41 -6.41 4.20 3.21
C PHE A 41 -7.29 5.21 3.93
N ASP A 42 -6.93 6.50 3.94
CA ASP A 42 -7.78 7.55 4.52
C ASP A 42 -9.17 7.60 3.86
N ARG A 43 -9.23 7.45 2.53
CA ARG A 43 -10.52 7.40 1.78
C ARG A 43 -11.31 6.13 2.08
N GLU A 44 -10.66 4.98 2.09
CA GLU A 44 -11.32 3.70 2.37
C GLU A 44 -11.83 3.65 3.81
N GLU A 45 -11.04 4.10 4.78
CA GLU A 45 -11.43 4.19 6.19
C GLU A 45 -12.64 5.09 6.38
N ALA A 46 -12.68 6.24 5.71
CA ALA A 46 -13.85 7.12 5.74
C ALA A 46 -15.10 6.42 5.19
N ALA A 47 -14.98 5.69 4.08
CA ALA A 47 -16.08 4.94 3.48
C ALA A 47 -16.54 3.76 4.36
N MET A 48 -15.59 3.03 4.98
CA MET A 48 -15.87 1.97 5.95
C MET A 48 -16.67 2.50 7.14
N GLN A 49 -16.27 3.65 7.69
CA GLN A 49 -17.00 4.27 8.80
C GLN A 49 -18.39 4.75 8.37
N ALA A 50 -18.51 5.41 7.22
CA ALA A 50 -19.78 5.94 6.71
C ALA A 50 -20.81 4.84 6.46
N THR A 51 -20.36 3.65 6.05
CA THR A 51 -21.23 2.51 5.73
C THR A 51 -21.36 1.50 6.89
N GLY A 52 -20.74 1.76 8.05
CA GLY A 52 -20.81 0.88 9.21
C GLY A 52 -20.13 -0.48 9.01
N PHE A 53 -19.02 -0.52 8.29
CA PHE A 53 -18.29 -1.74 7.97
C PHE A 53 -17.86 -2.50 9.24
N PRO A 54 -18.36 -3.74 9.48
CA PRO A 54 -18.17 -4.40 10.77
C PRO A 54 -16.71 -4.67 11.17
N PRO A 55 -15.79 -5.08 10.27
CA PRO A 55 -14.40 -5.32 10.64
C PRO A 55 -13.49 -4.09 10.49
N TYR A 56 -14.04 -2.87 10.55
CA TYR A 56 -13.28 -1.61 10.43
C TYR A 56 -12.01 -1.56 11.29
N ALA A 57 -12.11 -1.91 12.58
CA ALA A 57 -10.98 -1.81 13.50
C ALA A 57 -9.82 -2.74 13.12
N VAL A 58 -10.12 -3.91 12.56
CA VAL A 58 -9.11 -4.86 12.08
C VAL A 58 -8.48 -4.33 10.79
N HIS A 59 -9.29 -3.82 9.85
CA HIS A 59 -8.78 -3.29 8.60
C HIS A 59 -7.86 -2.07 8.80
N LYS A 60 -8.30 -1.09 9.61
CA LYS A 60 -7.50 0.06 9.99
C LYS A 60 -6.18 -0.31 10.68
N ALA A 61 -6.17 -1.36 11.50
CA ALA A 61 -4.93 -1.82 12.15
C ALA A 61 -3.92 -2.39 11.14
N GLU A 62 -4.39 -3.06 10.08
CA GLU A 62 -3.53 -3.51 8.98
C GLU A 62 -2.95 -2.32 8.21
N HIS A 63 -3.78 -1.31 7.89
CA HIS A 63 -3.30 -0.06 7.25
C HIS A 63 -2.22 0.63 8.05
N ALA A 64 -2.41 0.79 9.37
CA ALA A 64 -1.42 1.44 10.22
C ALA A 64 -0.08 0.69 10.26
N GLN A 65 -0.12 -0.65 10.29
CA GLN A 65 1.08 -1.49 10.22
C GLN A 65 1.77 -1.37 8.86
N ALA A 66 0.99 -1.40 7.78
CA ALA A 66 1.49 -1.24 6.42
C ALA A 66 2.17 0.12 6.25
N LEU A 67 1.55 1.23 6.66
CA LEU A 67 2.15 2.57 6.57
C LEU A 67 3.47 2.68 7.35
N THR A 68 3.52 2.11 8.56
CA THR A 68 4.76 2.07 9.35
C THR A 68 5.87 1.30 8.61
N TRP A 69 5.53 0.17 7.99
CA TRP A 69 6.48 -0.59 7.20
C TRP A 69 6.94 0.16 5.96
N LEU A 70 6.02 0.75 5.20
CA LEU A 70 6.31 1.51 3.99
C LEU A 70 7.19 2.73 4.27
N ASP A 71 6.97 3.44 5.38
CA ASP A 71 7.81 4.56 5.80
C ASP A 71 9.26 4.11 6.11
N SER A 72 9.41 2.94 6.75
CA SER A 72 10.72 2.34 6.99
C SER A 72 11.43 1.96 5.70
N LEU A 73 10.72 1.37 4.72
CA LEU A 73 11.29 1.05 3.41
C LEU A 73 11.72 2.30 2.64
N ALA A 74 10.91 3.36 2.67
CA ALA A 74 11.25 4.64 2.05
C ALA A 74 12.49 5.26 2.69
N SER A 75 12.55 5.29 4.02
CA SER A 75 13.70 5.82 4.76
C SER A 75 14.99 5.04 4.49
N GLN A 76 14.91 3.71 4.38
CA GLN A 76 16.06 2.87 4.01
C GLN A 76 16.52 3.14 2.57
N ALA A 77 15.59 3.27 1.62
CA ALA A 77 15.89 3.58 0.23
C ALA A 77 16.47 5.00 0.02
N GLU A 78 16.18 5.93 0.93
CA GLU A 78 16.68 7.32 0.91
C GLU A 78 18.11 7.46 1.47
N THR A 79 18.57 6.53 2.32
CA THR A 79 19.76 6.72 3.17
C THR A 79 21.03 6.04 2.68
N GLY A 80 20.99 5.23 1.61
CA GLY A 80 22.19 4.58 1.12
C GLY A 80 21.96 3.48 0.08
N PRO A 81 22.99 2.66 -0.20
CA PRO A 81 22.90 1.57 -1.16
C PRO A 81 21.83 0.55 -0.71
N VAL A 82 21.19 -0.08 -1.69
CA VAL A 82 20.16 -1.08 -1.46
C VAL A 82 20.75 -2.27 -0.70
N SER A 83 20.27 -2.48 0.51
CA SER A 83 20.66 -3.66 1.30
C SER A 83 19.99 -4.92 0.76
N PRO A 84 20.56 -6.12 0.99
CA PRO A 84 19.89 -7.38 0.65
C PRO A 84 18.50 -7.52 1.29
N ALA A 85 18.33 -6.99 2.51
CA ALA A 85 17.04 -7.00 3.21
C ALA A 85 16.02 -6.07 2.53
N LEU A 86 16.44 -4.87 2.10
CA LEU A 86 15.57 -3.95 1.37
C LEU A 86 15.15 -4.53 0.01
N ARG A 87 16.08 -5.20 -0.68
CA ARG A 87 15.79 -5.89 -1.94
C ARG A 87 14.79 -7.03 -1.76
N GLN A 88 14.95 -7.85 -0.73
CA GLN A 88 13.99 -8.89 -0.38
C GLN A 88 12.61 -8.30 -0.04
N ALA A 89 12.57 -7.23 0.77
CA ALA A 89 11.33 -6.60 1.18
C ALA A 89 10.57 -6.01 -0.03
N ILE A 90 11.22 -5.21 -0.86
CA ILE A 90 10.57 -4.56 -2.02
C ILE A 90 10.32 -5.55 -3.16
N GLY A 91 11.25 -6.46 -3.44
CA GLY A 91 11.17 -7.37 -4.58
C GLY A 91 10.23 -8.55 -4.38
N VAL A 92 9.93 -8.93 -3.14
CA VAL A 92 9.18 -10.17 -2.83
C VAL A 92 8.07 -9.93 -1.81
N GLU A 93 8.41 -9.41 -0.64
CA GLU A 93 7.47 -9.37 0.50
C GLU A 93 6.35 -8.36 0.27
N LEU A 94 6.69 -7.15 -0.18
CA LEU A 94 5.74 -6.07 -0.44
C LEU A 94 4.76 -6.42 -1.57
N PRO A 95 5.19 -6.93 -2.75
CA PRO A 95 4.27 -7.41 -3.77
C PRO A 95 3.33 -8.51 -3.27
N ALA A 96 3.84 -9.46 -2.49
CA ALA A 96 3.03 -10.53 -1.96
C ALA A 96 2.01 -10.03 -0.95
N TRP A 97 2.37 -9.08 -0.08
CA TRP A 97 1.44 -8.43 0.84
C TRP A 97 0.37 -7.64 0.09
N TYR A 98 0.77 -6.83 -0.88
CA TYR A 98 -0.15 -5.96 -1.62
C TYR A 98 -1.22 -6.76 -2.36
N LEU A 99 -0.83 -7.85 -3.03
CA LEU A 99 -1.78 -8.75 -3.70
C LEU A 99 -2.76 -9.37 -2.70
N ARG A 100 -2.27 -9.89 -1.57
CA ARG A 100 -3.13 -10.49 -0.55
C ARG A 100 -4.12 -9.48 0.05
N HIS A 101 -3.67 -8.25 0.29
CA HIS A 101 -4.51 -7.19 0.85
C HIS A 101 -5.70 -6.91 -0.08
N ILE A 102 -5.43 -6.67 -1.37
CA ILE A 102 -6.47 -6.42 -2.39
C ILE A 102 -7.44 -7.60 -2.51
N GLU A 103 -6.93 -8.82 -2.65
CA GLU A 103 -7.73 -10.02 -2.89
C GLU A 103 -8.59 -10.42 -1.68
N THR A 104 -8.32 -9.88 -0.49
CA THR A 104 -9.03 -10.26 0.74
C THR A 104 -9.74 -9.09 1.39
N MET A 105 -9.01 -8.13 1.95
CA MET A 105 -9.56 -7.07 2.79
C MET A 105 -10.29 -6.03 1.93
N ASP A 106 -9.66 -5.57 0.85
CA ASP A 106 -10.24 -4.56 -0.04
C ASP A 106 -11.43 -5.12 -0.80
N THR A 107 -11.34 -6.38 -1.26
CA THR A 107 -12.45 -7.04 -1.95
C THR A 107 -13.70 -7.10 -1.06
N VAL A 108 -13.54 -7.46 0.22
CA VAL A 108 -14.67 -7.48 1.17
C VAL A 108 -15.17 -6.07 1.45
N THR A 109 -14.27 -5.10 1.58
CA THR A 109 -14.61 -3.69 1.84
C THR A 109 -15.37 -3.06 0.67
N ALA A 110 -14.89 -3.26 -0.56
CA ALA A 110 -15.55 -2.80 -1.78
C ALA A 110 -16.97 -3.36 -1.92
N ASN A 111 -17.13 -4.67 -1.70
CA ASN A 111 -18.44 -5.33 -1.75
C ASN A 111 -19.40 -4.78 -0.70
N TRP A 112 -18.91 -4.53 0.51
CA TRP A 112 -19.73 -3.92 1.56
C TRP A 112 -20.15 -2.50 1.20
N ILE A 113 -19.21 -1.65 0.81
CA ILE A 113 -19.47 -0.26 0.43
C ILE A 113 -20.46 -0.21 -0.72
N ALA A 114 -20.31 -1.03 -1.75
CA ALA A 114 -21.24 -1.07 -2.88
C ALA A 114 -22.67 -1.47 -2.46
N ALA A 115 -22.82 -2.33 -1.45
CA ALA A 115 -24.14 -2.76 -0.95
C ALA A 115 -24.79 -1.78 0.04
N HIS A 116 -24.01 -0.86 0.63
CA HIS A 116 -24.47 0.02 1.72
C HIS A 116 -24.28 1.53 1.43
N SER A 117 -23.74 1.88 0.27
CA SER A 117 -23.74 3.26 -0.22
C SER A 117 -25.13 3.60 -0.73
N THR A 118 -25.70 4.68 -0.21
CA THR A 118 -26.90 5.30 -0.79
C THR A 118 -26.45 6.35 -1.80
N ASP A 119 -26.95 6.24 -3.03
CA ASP A 119 -26.77 7.26 -4.09
C ASP A 119 -27.18 8.67 -3.63
#